data_AF-A0A2T2Z3B7-F1
#
_entry.id   AF-A0A2T2Z3B7-F1
#
_cell.length_a   1.000
_cell.length_b   1.000
_cell.length_c   1.000
_cell.angle_alpha   90.00
_cell.angle_beta   90.00
_cell.angle_gamma   90.00
#
_symmetry.space_group_name_H-M   'P 1'
#
loop_
_entity.id
_entity.type
_entity.pdbx_description
1 polymer ?
#
loop_
_entity_poly.entity_id
_entity_poly.type
_entity_poly.pdbx_seq_one_letter_code
_entity_poly.pdbx_strand_id
1 'polypeptide(L)'
;MKLPVVEPNPRGHQAGDRCREPGCGDCHWDVQRLKYWLRGRLLAAGADDAEVDKPLGAQTPGLLWRRGNRLCAIEVRSAPVSIEEARKRTARLKAVGCDEVLWLCPTGYWIGQIPALGVDDFAAAGCEYRALSGGLVVDSDGILSPRQTPWGIREFIDGWVAGTLACGYLDEDTRGWATVSDWEAHTHAQAMMIAQQRQELLDQRTELALARRATRDKAKQMHKMMHRLERAEIVAGELDAVKRRLSDRDRLEAGLRVRIARQREAVLHWQLMTCFAMLVIVTFIVAGFMLK
;
A
#
# COMPACT_ATOMS: atom_id res chain seq x y z
N MET A 1 16.42 31.46 41.18
CA MET A 1 17.57 30.54 41.31
C MET A 1 18.68 31.10 40.42
N LYS A 2 19.74 31.69 40.99
CA LYS A 2 20.86 32.23 40.21
C LYS A 2 21.76 31.05 39.82
N LEU A 3 21.86 30.77 38.52
CA LEU A 3 22.82 29.78 38.01
C LEU A 3 24.24 30.25 38.34
N PRO A 4 25.16 29.35 38.71
CA PRO A 4 26.55 29.70 38.93
C PRO A 4 27.14 30.29 37.64
N VAL A 5 27.89 31.38 37.79
CA VAL A 5 28.70 31.93 36.71
C VAL A 5 29.85 30.95 36.49
N VAL A 6 29.69 30.05 35.53
CA VAL A 6 30.79 29.23 35.03
C VAL A 6 31.71 30.18 34.29
N GLU A 7 32.90 30.43 34.85
CA GLU A 7 33.95 31.13 34.10
C GLU A 7 34.29 30.27 32.88
N PRO A 8 34.08 30.77 31.65
CA PRO A 8 34.33 29.98 30.45
C PRO A 8 35.80 29.57 30.40
N ASN A 9 36.05 28.28 30.21
CA ASN A 9 37.37 27.76 29.98
C ASN A 9 37.87 28.31 28.63
N PRO A 10 39.01 28.99 28.57
CA PRO A 10 39.55 29.53 27.31
C PRO A 10 39.88 28.43 26.27
N ARG A 11 39.76 27.15 26.64
CA ARG A 11 39.98 25.98 25.76
C ARG A 11 38.69 25.27 25.31
N GLY A 12 37.51 25.71 25.76
CA GLY A 12 36.26 24.95 25.58
C GLY A 12 36.15 23.80 26.59
N HIS A 13 35.29 22.82 26.31
CA HIS A 13 35.17 21.65 27.18
C HIS A 13 36.41 20.75 27.08
N GLN A 14 36.58 19.80 28.02
CA GLN A 14 37.61 18.78 27.87
C GLN A 14 37.28 17.87 26.70
N ALA A 15 38.30 17.21 26.17
CA ALA A 15 38.12 16.34 25.02
C ALA A 15 37.14 15.19 25.34
N GLY A 16 36.05 15.11 24.58
CA GLY A 16 34.99 14.11 24.79
C GLY A 16 33.85 14.54 25.72
N ASP A 17 33.92 15.75 26.29
CA ASP A 17 32.83 16.30 27.09
C ASP A 17 31.64 16.69 26.20
N ARG A 18 30.47 16.12 26.50
CA ARG A 18 29.24 16.33 25.71
C ARG A 18 28.36 17.37 26.36
N CYS A 19 28.59 18.64 26.04
CA CYS A 19 27.72 19.72 26.50
C CYS A 19 26.58 19.97 25.52
N ARG A 20 25.34 19.93 26.03
CA ARG A 20 24.11 20.23 25.28
C ARG A 20 23.38 21.46 25.83
N GLU A 21 24.03 22.19 26.73
CA GLU A 21 23.44 23.37 27.36
C GLU A 21 23.37 24.54 26.36
N PRO A 22 22.18 25.09 26.12
CA PRO A 22 22.02 26.26 25.26
C PRO A 22 22.79 27.46 25.82
N GLY A 23 23.59 28.12 24.99
CA GLY A 23 24.30 29.34 25.38
C GLY A 23 25.55 29.12 26.25
N CYS A 24 26.01 27.87 26.41
CA CYS A 24 27.27 27.58 27.09
C CYS A 24 28.47 28.25 26.38
N GLY A 25 29.29 28.98 27.13
CA GLY A 25 30.47 29.68 26.62
C GLY A 25 31.56 28.73 26.09
N ASP A 26 31.71 27.57 26.71
CA ASP A 26 32.68 26.55 26.28
C ASP A 26 32.25 25.89 24.96
N CYS A 27 30.94 25.65 24.78
CA CYS A 27 30.37 25.19 23.52
C CYS A 27 30.64 26.17 22.37
N HIS A 28 30.67 27.48 22.66
CA HIS A 28 31.00 28.47 21.64
C HIS A 28 32.46 28.32 21.16
N TRP A 29 33.39 28.06 22.08
CA TRP A 29 34.78 27.77 21.74
C TRP A 29 34.94 26.48 20.94
N ASP A 30 34.26 25.40 21.33
CA ASP A 30 34.29 24.13 20.62
C ASP A 30 33.75 24.25 19.18
N VAL A 31 32.65 25.00 19.00
CA VAL A 31 32.11 25.33 17.67
C VAL A 31 33.10 26.14 16.85
N GLN A 32 33.75 27.15 17.43
CA GLN A 32 34.75 27.95 16.72
C GLN A 32 35.97 27.09 16.32
N ARG A 33 36.46 26.23 17.22
CA ARG A 33 37.52 25.26 16.92
C ARG A 33 37.15 24.37 15.74
N LEU A 34 35.94 23.82 15.72
CA LEU A 34 35.44 23.00 14.62
C LEU A 34 35.39 23.79 13.30
N LYS A 35 34.90 25.03 13.30
CA LYS A 35 34.88 25.87 12.08
C LYS A 35 36.28 26.09 11.49
N TYR A 36 37.27 26.43 12.31
CA TYR A 36 38.64 26.61 11.82
C TYR A 36 39.30 25.29 11.38
N TRP A 37 38.99 24.19 12.06
CA TRP A 37 39.41 22.86 11.61
C TRP A 37 38.79 22.50 10.24
N LEU A 38 37.49 22.74 10.05
CA LEU A 38 36.79 22.54 8.77
C LEU A 38 37.40 23.38 7.67
N ARG A 39 37.72 24.66 7.94
CA ARG A 39 38.42 25.53 7.00
C ARG A 39 39.73 24.90 6.53
N GLY A 40 40.58 24.47 7.47
CA GLY A 40 41.82 23.79 7.14
C GLY A 40 41.59 22.53 6.32
N ARG A 41 40.55 21.74 6.66
CA ARG A 41 40.23 20.51 5.93
C ARG A 41 39.75 20.78 4.51
N LEU A 42 38.87 21.77 4.30
CA LEU A 42 38.36 22.14 2.98
C LEU A 42 39.49 22.56 2.05
N LEU A 43 40.41 23.40 2.54
CA LEU A 43 41.59 23.80 1.77
C LEU A 43 42.48 22.60 1.44
N ALA A 44 42.72 21.71 2.41
CA ALA A 44 43.50 20.49 2.19
C ALA A 44 42.82 19.51 1.21
N ALA A 45 41.49 19.51 1.14
CA ALA A 45 40.70 18.71 0.21
C ALA A 45 40.62 19.32 -1.20
N GLY A 46 41.19 20.52 -1.41
CA GLY A 46 41.24 21.19 -2.71
C GLY A 46 40.10 22.20 -2.96
N ALA A 47 39.52 22.79 -1.91
CA ALA A 47 38.73 24.01 -2.06
C ALA A 47 39.64 25.19 -2.45
N ASP A 48 39.15 26.07 -3.32
CA ASP A 48 39.89 27.26 -3.77
C ASP A 48 39.98 28.32 -2.66
N ASP A 49 38.90 28.42 -1.87
CA ASP A 49 38.76 29.37 -0.77
C ASP A 49 37.89 28.76 0.34
N ALA A 50 38.21 29.10 1.59
CA ALA A 50 37.43 28.75 2.77
C ALA A 50 37.65 29.79 3.87
N GLU A 51 36.56 30.41 4.32
CA GLU A 51 36.57 31.47 5.34
C GLU A 51 35.53 31.22 6.42
N VAL A 52 35.92 31.47 7.67
CA VAL A 52 35.06 31.33 8.85
C VAL A 52 34.38 32.66 9.12
N ASP A 53 33.07 32.63 9.37
CA ASP A 53 32.27 33.80 9.72
C ASP A 53 32.39 35.00 8.73
N LYS A 54 32.70 34.72 7.44
CA LYS A 54 32.73 35.72 6.37
C LYS A 54 31.31 36.15 5.98
N PRO A 55 31.03 37.47 5.92
CA PRO A 55 29.75 37.95 5.38
C PRO A 55 29.55 37.58 3.90
N LEU A 56 28.34 37.15 3.58
CA LEU A 56 27.83 36.95 2.21
C LEU A 56 26.51 37.71 2.08
N GLY A 57 26.57 38.90 1.46
CA GLY A 57 25.44 39.82 1.41
C GLY A 57 24.95 40.18 2.82
N ALA A 58 23.66 39.99 3.08
CA ALA A 58 23.04 40.24 4.38
C ALA A 58 23.13 39.07 5.36
N GLN A 59 23.86 37.99 5.03
CA GLN A 59 24.00 36.81 5.86
C GLN A 59 25.46 36.58 6.25
N THR A 60 25.70 35.99 7.42
CA THR A 60 27.03 35.51 7.83
C THR A 60 26.93 34.03 8.16
N PRO A 61 27.22 33.12 7.20
CA PRO A 61 27.28 31.69 7.49
C PRO A 61 28.42 31.37 8.47
N GLY A 62 28.34 30.22 9.15
CA GLY A 62 29.41 29.81 10.07
C GLY A 62 30.74 29.56 9.35
N LEU A 63 30.68 29.05 8.13
CA LEU A 63 31.80 28.91 7.23
C LEU A 63 31.31 29.00 5.79
N LEU A 64 32.08 29.67 4.93
CA LEU A 64 31.84 29.78 3.50
C LEU A 64 33.03 29.20 2.75
N TRP A 65 32.80 28.40 1.73
CA TRP A 65 33.87 27.85 0.88
C TRP A 65 33.48 27.80 -0.58
N ARG A 66 34.48 27.78 -1.45
CA ARG A 66 34.30 27.78 -2.90
C ARG A 66 35.21 26.76 -3.56
N ARG A 67 34.70 26.10 -4.61
CA ARG A 67 35.51 25.34 -5.56
C ARG A 67 34.95 25.51 -6.97
N GLY A 68 35.74 26.10 -7.86
CA GLY A 68 35.27 26.53 -9.17
C GLY A 68 34.06 27.45 -9.02
N ASN A 69 32.93 27.04 -9.60
CA ASN A 69 31.66 27.78 -9.57
C ASN A 69 30.75 27.42 -8.38
N ARG A 70 31.11 26.42 -7.56
CA ARG A 70 30.32 26.02 -6.39
C ARG A 70 30.66 26.91 -5.21
N LEU A 71 29.69 27.68 -4.73
CA LEU A 71 29.75 28.44 -3.48
C LEU A 71 28.88 27.75 -2.43
N CYS A 72 29.49 27.26 -1.38
CA CYS A 72 28.82 26.43 -0.38
C CYS A 72 29.01 27.01 1.02
N ALA A 73 27.98 26.85 1.86
CA ALA A 73 28.02 27.27 3.26
C ALA A 73 27.93 26.08 4.22
N ILE A 74 28.55 26.20 5.38
CA ILE A 74 28.40 25.29 6.51
C ILE A 74 27.86 26.07 7.70
N GLU A 75 26.71 25.64 8.23
CA GLU A 75 26.15 26.13 9.48
C GLU A 75 26.49 25.16 10.60
N VAL A 76 27.23 25.63 11.59
CA VAL A 76 27.63 24.84 12.77
C VAL A 76 26.86 25.34 13.98
N ARG A 77 26.08 24.46 14.63
CA ARG A 77 25.25 24.79 15.79
C ARG A 77 25.39 23.72 16.85
N SER A 78 25.89 24.05 18.03
CA SER A 78 25.96 23.13 19.18
C SER A 78 24.63 23.03 19.94
N ALA A 79 23.78 24.05 19.88
CA ALA A 79 22.45 24.03 20.47
C ALA A 79 21.43 23.39 19.51
N PRO A 80 20.37 22.74 20.02
CA PRO A 80 19.25 22.29 19.21
C PRO A 80 18.62 23.47 18.45
N VAL A 81 18.34 23.27 17.16
CA VAL A 81 17.65 24.23 16.29
C VAL A 81 16.38 23.56 15.75
N SER A 82 15.30 24.33 15.62
CA SER A 82 14.06 23.82 15.02
C SER A 82 14.23 23.64 13.51
N ILE A 83 13.53 22.66 12.94
CA ILE A 83 13.58 22.42 11.48
C ILE A 83 13.10 23.64 10.68
N GLU A 84 12.11 24.37 11.18
CA GLU A 84 11.60 25.57 10.51
C GLU A 84 12.64 26.68 10.43
N GLU A 85 13.37 26.93 11.52
CA GLU A 85 14.43 27.92 11.55
C GLU A 85 15.58 27.52 10.64
N ALA A 86 15.96 26.24 10.64
CA ALA A 86 17.01 25.73 9.77
C ALA A 86 16.62 25.83 8.29
N ARG A 87 15.36 25.52 7.94
CA ARG A 87 14.81 25.70 6.58
C ARG A 87 14.81 27.18 6.18
N LYS A 88 14.30 28.07 7.03
CA LYS A 88 14.27 29.52 6.78
C LYS A 88 15.70 30.07 6.61
N ARG A 89 16.64 29.65 7.44
CA ARG A 89 18.06 30.06 7.35
C ARG A 89 18.71 29.53 6.08
N THR A 90 18.46 28.29 5.71
CA THR A 90 18.93 27.70 4.45
C THR A 90 18.41 28.49 3.24
N ALA A 91 17.11 28.80 3.22
CA ALA A 91 16.50 29.59 2.16
C ALA A 91 17.13 30.99 2.05
N ARG A 92 17.41 31.66 3.18
CA ARG A 92 18.10 32.96 3.19
C ARG A 92 19.52 32.89 2.63
N LEU A 93 20.27 31.85 2.97
CA LEU A 93 21.63 31.64 2.43
C LEU A 93 21.61 31.36 0.93
N LYS A 94 20.67 30.54 0.46
CA LYS A 94 20.47 30.30 -0.97
C LYS A 94 20.07 31.57 -1.73
N ALA A 95 19.22 32.40 -1.14
CA ALA A 95 18.79 33.67 -1.74
C ALA A 95 19.94 34.68 -1.93
N VAL A 96 21.04 34.58 -1.16
CA VAL A 96 22.23 35.43 -1.33
C VAL A 96 23.34 34.78 -2.17
N GLY A 97 23.06 33.64 -2.81
CA GLY A 97 23.95 33.02 -3.80
C GLY A 97 24.71 31.77 -3.32
N CYS A 98 24.39 31.17 -2.17
CA CYS A 98 24.91 29.84 -1.84
C CYS A 98 24.20 28.75 -2.66
N ASP A 99 24.97 27.89 -3.32
CA ASP A 99 24.43 26.73 -4.05
C ASP A 99 23.98 25.63 -3.08
N GLU A 100 24.86 25.32 -2.12
CA GLU A 100 24.67 24.25 -1.14
C GLU A 100 24.87 24.77 0.28
N VAL A 101 24.10 24.22 1.22
CA VAL A 101 24.20 24.54 2.65
C VAL A 101 24.21 23.24 3.42
N LEU A 102 25.28 22.99 4.17
CA LEU A 102 25.41 21.87 5.09
C LEU A 102 25.18 22.32 6.52
N TRP A 103 24.37 21.58 7.27
CA TRP A 103 24.21 21.78 8.70
C TRP A 103 25.00 20.74 9.49
N LEU A 104 25.81 21.20 10.44
CA LEU A 104 26.49 20.38 11.44
C LEU A 104 25.91 20.73 12.82
N CYS A 105 25.18 19.78 13.40
CA CYS A 105 24.41 19.98 14.61
C CYS A 105 24.39 18.71 15.47
N PRO A 106 24.01 18.77 16.76
CA PRO A 106 23.74 17.58 17.54
C PRO A 106 22.75 16.66 16.82
N THR A 107 22.93 15.36 17.00
CA THR A 107 21.95 14.37 16.52
C THR A 107 20.54 14.71 17.03
N GLY A 108 19.59 14.80 16.11
CA GLY A 108 18.20 15.11 16.41
C GLY A 108 17.26 14.58 15.33
N TYR A 109 15.96 14.64 15.60
CA TYR A 109 14.91 14.05 14.75
C TYR A 109 14.79 14.66 13.34
N TRP A 110 15.34 15.86 13.13
CA TRP A 110 15.25 16.55 11.85
C TRP A 110 16.44 16.28 10.92
N ILE A 111 17.48 15.58 11.41
CA ILE A 111 18.55 15.12 10.54
C ILE A 111 17.93 14.20 9.49
N GLY A 112 18.12 14.54 8.22
CA GLY A 112 17.46 13.90 7.10
C GLY A 112 16.30 14.71 6.51
N GLN A 113 15.87 15.83 7.08
CA GLN A 113 14.86 16.69 6.43
C GLN A 113 15.48 17.85 5.64
N ILE A 114 16.76 18.13 5.89
CA ILE A 114 17.60 19.09 5.16
C ILE A 114 19.02 18.52 5.03
N PRO A 115 19.89 19.09 4.17
CA PRO A 115 21.28 18.64 4.06
C PRO A 115 22.04 18.89 5.38
N ALA A 116 22.10 17.86 6.23
CA ALA A 116 22.62 17.95 7.58
C ALA A 116 23.34 16.67 7.98
N LEU A 117 24.30 16.80 8.89
CA LEU A 117 24.96 15.71 9.58
C LEU A 117 24.82 15.91 11.09
N GLY A 118 24.37 14.86 11.78
CA GLY A 118 24.33 14.83 13.24
C GLY A 118 25.71 14.52 13.79
N VAL A 119 26.41 15.50 14.32
CA VAL A 119 27.75 15.36 14.90
C VAL A 119 27.68 14.73 16.28
N ASP A 120 28.57 13.78 16.58
CA ASP A 120 28.64 13.10 17.89
C ASP A 120 29.03 14.08 19.01
N ASP A 121 30.12 14.83 18.79
CA ASP A 121 30.68 15.78 19.73
C ASP A 121 31.41 16.94 19.00
N PHE A 122 31.28 18.15 19.55
CA PHE A 122 31.99 19.35 19.10
C PHE A 122 33.35 19.54 19.79
N ALA A 123 33.56 18.86 20.92
CA ALA A 123 34.81 18.86 21.69
C ALA A 123 35.72 17.64 21.38
N ALA A 124 35.59 17.01 20.21
CA ALA A 124 36.28 15.75 19.89
C ALA A 124 37.81 15.78 20.11
N ALA A 125 38.33 14.73 20.76
CA ALA A 125 39.75 14.50 20.97
C ALA A 125 40.50 14.38 19.64
N GLY A 126 41.67 15.01 19.54
CA GLY A 126 42.51 14.91 18.34
C GLY A 126 41.87 15.44 17.05
N CYS A 127 40.77 16.20 17.15
CA CYS A 127 39.96 16.63 16.00
C CYS A 127 39.41 15.47 15.14
N GLU A 128 39.12 14.32 15.75
CA GLU A 128 38.44 13.19 15.11
C GLU A 128 36.92 13.38 15.13
N TYR A 129 36.43 14.37 14.40
CA TYR A 129 34.99 14.63 14.31
C TYR A 129 34.26 13.54 13.53
N ARG A 130 33.14 13.07 14.07
CA ARG A 130 32.30 12.01 13.47
C ARG A 130 30.84 12.45 13.40
N ALA A 131 30.17 12.09 12.30
CA ALA A 131 28.73 12.16 12.15
C ALA A 131 28.11 10.80 12.48
N LEU A 132 27.08 10.80 13.32
CA LEU A 132 26.30 9.61 13.66
C LEU A 132 25.06 9.45 12.77
N SER A 133 24.62 10.52 12.10
CA SER A 133 23.43 10.50 11.25
C SER A 133 23.53 11.46 10.07
N GLY A 134 22.68 11.25 9.07
CA GLY A 134 22.62 12.05 7.84
C GLY A 134 23.38 11.45 6.66
N GLY A 135 24.19 10.41 6.90
CA GLY A 135 24.80 9.59 5.84
C GLY A 135 23.91 8.42 5.44
N LEU A 136 23.92 8.10 4.15
CA LEU A 136 23.27 6.94 3.55
C LEU A 136 24.33 6.03 2.91
N VAL A 137 24.00 4.75 2.78
CA VAL A 137 24.83 3.75 2.09
C VAL A 137 23.91 2.79 1.34
N VAL A 138 24.35 2.32 0.18
CA VAL A 138 23.63 1.27 -0.55
C VAL A 138 23.77 -0.05 0.19
N ASP A 139 22.65 -0.73 0.41
CA ASP A 139 22.59 -2.09 0.94
C ASP A 139 22.83 -3.14 -0.16
N SER A 140 22.74 -4.43 0.22
CA SER A 140 22.92 -5.54 -0.72
C SER A 140 21.89 -5.56 -1.85
N ASP A 141 20.73 -4.92 -1.65
CA ASP A 141 19.61 -4.93 -2.57
C ASP A 141 19.64 -3.71 -3.51
N GLY A 142 20.68 -2.88 -3.42
CA GLY A 142 20.81 -1.66 -4.21
C GLY A 142 19.98 -0.50 -3.66
N ILE A 143 19.43 -0.63 -2.45
CA ILE A 143 18.57 0.38 -1.83
C ILE A 143 19.40 1.23 -0.88
N LEU A 144 19.24 2.55 -0.94
CA LEU A 144 19.87 3.45 0.01
C LEU A 144 19.21 3.29 1.37
N SER A 145 20.03 3.09 2.40
CA SER A 145 19.58 3.00 3.79
C SER A 145 20.45 3.90 4.68
N PRO A 146 19.94 4.32 5.86
CA PRO A 146 20.73 5.07 6.82
C PRO A 146 22.00 4.31 7.22
N ARG A 147 23.14 5.00 7.16
CA ARG A 147 24.44 4.42 7.53
C ARG A 147 24.45 4.10 9.03
N GLN A 148 24.80 2.86 9.37
CA GLN A 148 24.84 2.38 10.77
C GLN A 148 26.17 2.69 11.48
N THR A 149 27.25 2.85 10.71
CA THR A 149 28.57 3.19 11.25
C THR A 149 28.80 4.71 11.23
N PRO A 150 29.38 5.31 12.28
CA PRO A 150 29.76 6.71 12.26
C PRO A 150 30.61 7.06 11.04
N TRP A 151 30.37 8.23 10.47
CA TRP A 151 31.10 8.74 9.32
C TRP A 151 32.11 9.79 9.76
N GLY A 152 33.38 9.62 9.42
CA GLY A 152 34.38 10.65 9.69
C GLY A 152 34.04 11.93 8.93
N ILE A 153 33.93 13.07 9.64
CA ILE A 153 33.70 14.37 9.00
C ILE A 153 34.83 14.70 8.02
N ARG A 154 36.05 14.22 8.31
CA ARG A 154 37.20 14.32 7.40
C ARG A 154 36.90 13.71 6.03
N GLU A 155 36.50 12.44 6.01
CA GLU A 155 36.19 11.67 4.81
C GLU A 155 35.00 12.27 4.06
N PHE A 156 33.99 12.72 4.81
CA PHE A 156 32.84 13.43 4.25
C PHE A 156 33.26 14.71 3.53
N ILE A 157 34.09 15.56 4.15
CA ILE A 157 34.54 16.82 3.53
C ILE A 157 35.35 16.53 2.27
N ASP A 158 36.19 15.50 2.27
CA ASP A 158 36.98 15.12 1.09
C ASP A 158 36.07 14.75 -0.09
N GLY A 159 35.08 13.89 0.16
CA GLY A 159 34.14 13.48 -0.87
C GLY A 159 33.24 14.62 -1.34
N TRP A 160 32.79 15.49 -0.44
CA TRP A 160 31.92 16.62 -0.78
C TRP A 160 32.65 17.67 -1.62
N VAL A 161 33.89 17.98 -1.25
CA VAL A 161 34.76 18.88 -2.03
C VAL A 161 35.07 18.25 -3.38
N ALA A 162 35.40 16.95 -3.44
CA ALA A 162 35.65 16.21 -4.68
C ALA A 162 34.41 16.07 -5.59
N GLY A 163 33.21 16.32 -5.07
CA GLY A 163 31.95 16.13 -5.81
C GLY A 163 31.56 14.66 -5.93
N THR A 164 32.17 13.76 -5.15
CA THR A 164 31.80 12.35 -5.11
C THR A 164 30.67 12.08 -4.14
N LEU A 165 30.33 13.05 -3.27
CA LEU A 165 29.19 12.99 -2.36
C LEU A 165 28.14 14.03 -2.73
N ALA A 166 26.88 13.63 -2.65
CA ALA A 166 25.73 14.50 -2.89
C ALA A 166 24.62 14.23 -1.87
N CYS A 167 23.87 15.29 -1.55
CA CYS A 167 22.65 15.18 -0.77
C CYS A 167 21.46 15.05 -1.70
N GLY A 168 20.72 13.95 -1.56
CA GLY A 168 19.51 13.67 -2.34
C GLY A 168 18.32 13.37 -1.45
N TYR A 169 17.18 13.12 -2.09
CA TYR A 169 15.95 12.66 -1.44
C TYR A 169 15.90 11.14 -1.52
N LEU A 170 15.80 10.50 -0.36
CA LEU A 170 15.55 9.07 -0.25
C LEU A 170 14.06 8.76 -0.47
N ASP A 171 13.20 9.59 0.10
CA ASP A 171 11.74 9.58 -0.07
C ASP A 171 11.20 11.02 -0.05
N GLU A 172 9.88 11.22 0.02
CA GLU A 172 9.27 12.55 -0.02
C GLU A 172 9.71 13.45 1.15
N ASP A 173 10.01 12.87 2.31
CA ASP A 173 10.28 13.58 3.56
C ASP A 173 11.73 13.43 4.05
N THR A 174 12.45 12.45 3.52
CA THR A 174 13.79 12.04 3.97
C THR A 174 14.83 12.31 2.89
N ARG A 175 15.95 12.88 3.32
CA ARG A 175 17.14 13.24 2.57
C ARG A 175 18.36 12.65 3.27
N GLY A 176 19.45 12.56 2.54
CA GLY A 176 20.73 12.21 3.14
C GLY A 176 21.88 12.32 2.17
N TRP A 177 23.08 12.20 2.72
CA TRP A 177 24.33 12.26 1.98
C TRP A 177 24.79 10.86 1.61
N ALA A 178 25.00 10.60 0.33
CA ALA A 178 25.56 9.34 -0.17
C ALA A 178 26.60 9.65 -1.25
N THR A 179 27.33 8.62 -1.71
CA THR A 179 28.15 8.79 -2.91
C THR A 179 27.26 8.98 -4.13
N VAL A 180 27.76 9.67 -5.16
CA VAL A 180 27.03 9.82 -6.43
C VAL A 180 26.77 8.44 -7.05
N SER A 181 27.74 7.53 -6.96
CA SER A 181 27.58 6.14 -7.43
C SER A 181 26.50 5.38 -6.65
N ASP A 182 26.38 5.60 -5.34
CA ASP A 182 25.30 5.01 -4.54
C ASP A 182 23.92 5.55 -4.97
N TRP A 183 23.82 6.85 -5.25
CA TRP A 183 22.60 7.46 -5.80
C TRP A 183 22.23 6.91 -7.18
N GLU A 184 23.21 6.70 -8.05
CA GLU A 184 23.02 6.08 -9.36
C GLU A 184 22.52 4.64 -9.23
N ALA A 185 23.14 3.83 -8.38
CA ALA A 185 22.73 2.46 -8.11
C ALA A 185 21.28 2.39 -7.57
N HIS A 186 20.95 3.25 -6.61
CA HIS A 186 19.61 3.33 -6.04
C HIS A 186 18.55 3.72 -7.07
N THR A 187 18.84 4.74 -7.87
CA THR A 187 17.93 5.21 -8.92
C THR A 187 17.71 4.12 -9.97
N HIS A 188 18.75 3.38 -10.34
CA HIS A 188 18.66 2.25 -11.24
C HIS A 188 17.80 1.12 -10.66
N ALA A 189 18.02 0.74 -9.39
CA ALA A 189 17.22 -0.26 -8.69
C ALA A 189 15.74 0.14 -8.62
N GLN A 190 15.43 1.40 -8.29
CA GLN A 190 14.07 1.93 -8.30
C GLN A 190 13.43 1.85 -9.69
N ALA A 191 14.15 2.20 -10.75
CA ALA A 191 13.65 2.12 -12.12
C ALA A 191 13.29 0.68 -12.52
N MET A 192 14.12 -0.29 -12.15
CA MET A 192 13.87 -1.72 -12.38
C MET A 192 12.62 -2.20 -11.63
N MET A 193 12.48 -1.83 -10.36
CA MET A 193 11.30 -2.17 -9.57
C MET A 193 10.01 -1.58 -10.16
N ILE A 194 10.05 -0.31 -10.60
CA ILE A 194 8.91 0.34 -11.26
C ILE A 194 8.54 -0.38 -12.56
N ALA A 195 9.53 -0.80 -13.35
CA ALA A 195 9.29 -1.54 -14.58
C ALA A 195 8.61 -2.89 -14.30
N GLN A 196 9.07 -3.61 -13.27
CA GLN A 196 8.46 -4.87 -12.83
C GLN A 196 7.00 -4.66 -12.37
N GLN A 197 6.76 -3.68 -11.50
CA GLN A 197 5.40 -3.37 -11.00
C GLN A 197 4.43 -3.01 -12.14
N ARG A 198 4.92 -2.31 -13.17
CA ARG A 198 4.10 -2.01 -14.36
C ARG A 198 3.70 -3.28 -15.11
N GLN A 199 4.61 -4.23 -15.25
CA GLN A 199 4.31 -5.50 -15.90
C GLN A 199 3.28 -6.31 -15.09
N GLU A 200 3.47 -6.41 -13.78
CA GLU A 200 2.52 -7.09 -12.88
C GLU A 200 1.12 -6.47 -12.94
N LEU A 201 1.02 -5.14 -12.99
CA LEU A 201 -0.26 -4.44 -13.15
C LEU A 201 -0.94 -4.72 -14.50
N LEU A 202 -0.16 -4.89 -15.58
CA LEU A 202 -0.71 -5.29 -16.88
C LEU A 202 -1.25 -6.71 -16.81
N ASP A 203 -0.50 -7.64 -16.23
CA ASP A 203 -0.90 -9.04 -16.09
C ASP A 203 -2.20 -9.13 -15.26
N GLN A 204 -2.28 -8.47 -14.11
CA GLN A 204 -3.49 -8.38 -13.29
C GLN A 204 -4.69 -7.80 -14.04
N ARG A 205 -4.48 -6.78 -14.89
CA ARG A 205 -5.55 -6.22 -15.74
C ARG A 205 -6.05 -7.22 -16.76
N THR A 206 -5.15 -8.01 -17.37
CA THR A 206 -5.54 -9.06 -18.33
C THR A 206 -6.32 -10.18 -17.64
N GLU A 207 -5.87 -10.64 -16.47
CA GLU A 207 -6.57 -11.64 -15.67
C GLU A 207 -7.97 -11.16 -15.27
N LEU A 208 -8.10 -9.91 -14.81
CA LEU A 208 -9.39 -9.32 -14.47
C LEU A 208 -10.32 -9.25 -15.69
N ALA A 209 -9.80 -8.91 -16.87
CA ALA A 209 -10.58 -8.88 -18.11
C ALA A 209 -11.09 -10.28 -18.50
N LEU A 210 -10.24 -11.31 -18.37
CA LEU A 210 -10.62 -12.71 -18.61
C LEU A 210 -11.66 -13.20 -17.59
N ALA A 211 -11.48 -12.89 -16.30
CA ALA A 211 -12.45 -13.23 -15.26
C ALA A 211 -13.82 -12.59 -15.53
N ARG A 212 -13.85 -11.30 -15.92
CA ARG A 212 -15.08 -10.59 -16.31
C ARG A 212 -15.77 -11.20 -17.53
N ARG A 213 -15.00 -11.71 -18.49
CA ARG A 213 -15.56 -12.42 -19.65
C ARG A 213 -16.18 -13.74 -19.22
N ALA A 214 -15.47 -14.53 -18.41
CA ALA A 214 -15.95 -15.81 -17.92
C ALA A 214 -17.24 -15.68 -17.08
N THR A 215 -17.35 -14.66 -16.22
CA THR A 215 -18.58 -14.40 -15.45
C THR A 215 -19.75 -14.02 -16.34
N ARG A 216 -19.52 -13.20 -17.38
CA ARG A 216 -20.55 -12.87 -18.38
C ARG A 216 -21.03 -14.11 -19.13
N ASP A 217 -20.12 -15.00 -19.52
CA ASP A 217 -20.48 -16.22 -20.24
C ASP A 217 -21.25 -17.20 -19.33
N LYS A 218 -20.86 -17.35 -18.06
CA LYS A 218 -21.63 -18.09 -17.06
C LYS A 218 -23.02 -17.50 -16.82
N ALA A 219 -23.16 -16.17 -16.74
CA ALA A 219 -24.46 -15.52 -16.59
C ALA A 219 -25.39 -15.81 -17.79
N LYS A 220 -24.86 -15.78 -19.02
CA LYS A 220 -25.61 -16.18 -20.22
C LYS A 220 -26.04 -17.65 -20.17
N GLN A 221 -25.17 -18.56 -19.71
CA GLN A 221 -25.50 -19.97 -19.55
C GLN A 221 -26.59 -20.18 -18.50
N MET A 222 -26.48 -19.52 -17.34
CA MET A 222 -27.47 -19.56 -16.28
C MET A 222 -28.84 -19.06 -16.77
N HIS A 223 -28.88 -17.94 -17.49
CA HIS A 223 -30.13 -17.43 -18.08
C HIS A 223 -30.76 -18.43 -19.06
N LYS A 224 -29.96 -19.07 -19.93
CA LYS A 224 -30.45 -20.14 -20.81
C LYS A 224 -30.99 -21.34 -20.05
N MET A 225 -30.34 -21.74 -18.95
CA MET A 225 -30.80 -22.85 -18.10
C MET A 225 -32.10 -22.50 -17.37
N MET A 226 -32.23 -21.28 -16.83
CA MET A 226 -33.47 -20.81 -16.21
C MET A 226 -34.64 -20.85 -17.18
N HIS A 227 -34.47 -20.36 -18.42
CA HIS A 227 -35.52 -20.43 -19.43
C HIS A 227 -35.87 -21.88 -19.81
N ARG A 228 -34.91 -22.81 -19.79
CA ARG A 228 -35.21 -24.23 -20.01
C ARG A 228 -35.98 -24.85 -18.85
N LEU A 229 -35.63 -24.48 -17.61
CA LEU A 229 -36.33 -24.92 -16.40
C LEU A 229 -37.78 -24.43 -16.40
N GLU A 230 -38.01 -23.15 -16.65
CA GLU A 230 -39.36 -22.57 -16.73
C GLU A 230 -40.23 -23.28 -17.77
N ARG A 231 -39.68 -23.60 -18.96
CA ARG A 231 -40.39 -24.40 -19.97
C ARG A 231 -40.68 -25.82 -19.50
N ALA A 232 -39.76 -26.46 -18.78
CA ALA A 232 -39.97 -27.80 -18.25
C ALA A 232 -41.04 -27.80 -17.15
N GLU A 233 -41.09 -26.76 -16.31
CA GLU A 233 -42.13 -26.58 -15.29
C GLU A 233 -43.54 -26.45 -15.91
N ILE A 234 -43.66 -25.68 -17.01
CA ILE A 234 -44.93 -25.58 -17.76
C ILE A 234 -45.38 -26.95 -18.26
N VAL A 235 -44.49 -27.69 -18.92
CA VAL A 235 -44.80 -29.04 -19.45
C VAL A 235 -45.15 -30.02 -18.33
N ALA A 236 -44.46 -29.95 -17.18
CA ALA A 236 -44.79 -30.76 -16.02
C ALA A 236 -46.19 -30.45 -15.48
N GLY A 237 -46.56 -29.15 -15.41
CA GLY A 237 -47.91 -28.72 -15.03
C GLY A 237 -49.00 -29.21 -15.99
N GLU A 238 -48.72 -29.19 -17.30
CA GLU A 238 -49.62 -29.75 -18.32
C GLU A 238 -49.77 -31.27 -18.17
N LEU A 239 -48.68 -31.99 -17.93
CA LEU A 239 -48.70 -33.43 -17.72
C LEU A 239 -49.51 -33.81 -16.47
N ASP A 240 -49.36 -33.06 -15.38
CA ASP A 240 -50.16 -33.24 -14.18
C ASP A 240 -51.65 -32.99 -14.43
N ALA A 241 -52.00 -31.98 -15.23
CA ALA A 241 -53.38 -31.71 -15.62
C ALA A 241 -53.97 -32.86 -16.47
N VAL A 242 -53.20 -33.39 -17.42
CA VAL A 242 -53.61 -34.55 -18.23
C VAL A 242 -53.78 -35.80 -17.37
N LYS A 243 -52.84 -36.05 -16.45
CA LYS A 243 -52.92 -37.18 -15.49
C LYS A 243 -54.19 -37.11 -14.64
N ARG A 244 -54.57 -35.91 -14.16
CA ARG A 244 -55.84 -35.71 -13.45
C ARG A 244 -57.05 -36.05 -14.33
N ARG A 245 -57.09 -35.54 -15.58
CA ARG A 245 -58.18 -35.84 -16.53
C ARG A 245 -58.31 -37.34 -16.83
N LEU A 246 -57.19 -38.04 -17.01
CA LEU A 246 -57.19 -39.50 -17.21
C LEU A 246 -57.76 -40.20 -15.99
N SER A 247 -57.33 -39.82 -14.78
CA SER A 247 -57.85 -40.40 -13.54
C SER A 247 -59.34 -40.17 -13.35
N ASP A 248 -59.87 -39.01 -13.76
CA ASP A 248 -61.31 -38.74 -13.73
C ASP A 248 -62.08 -39.54 -14.77
N ARG A 249 -61.51 -39.75 -15.97
CA ARG A 249 -62.11 -40.60 -16.99
C ARG A 249 -62.17 -42.06 -16.53
N ASP A 250 -61.12 -42.57 -15.90
CA ASP A 250 -61.09 -43.93 -15.35
C ASP A 250 -62.16 -44.12 -14.27
N ARG A 251 -62.38 -43.12 -13.41
CA ARG A 251 -63.49 -43.11 -12.42
C ARG A 251 -64.85 -43.14 -13.09
N LEU A 252 -65.05 -42.36 -14.16
CA LEU A 252 -66.30 -42.34 -14.91
C LEU A 252 -66.56 -43.68 -15.60
N GLU A 253 -65.55 -44.25 -16.26
CA GLU A 253 -65.64 -45.57 -16.90
C GLU A 253 -65.96 -46.66 -15.88
N ALA A 254 -65.29 -46.67 -14.72
CA ALA A 254 -65.60 -47.60 -13.64
C ALA A 254 -67.07 -47.45 -13.17
N GLY A 255 -67.56 -46.22 -13.01
CA GLY A 255 -68.95 -45.95 -12.65
C GLY A 255 -69.96 -46.38 -13.73
N LEU A 256 -69.62 -46.24 -15.01
CA LEU A 256 -70.45 -46.72 -16.12
C LEU A 256 -70.50 -48.25 -16.17
N ARG A 257 -69.36 -48.93 -15.97
CA ARG A 257 -69.32 -50.40 -15.91
C ARG A 257 -70.21 -50.94 -14.79
N VAL A 258 -70.18 -50.33 -13.61
CA VAL A 258 -71.08 -50.69 -12.49
C VAL A 258 -72.55 -50.47 -12.86
N ARG A 259 -72.89 -49.36 -13.54
CA ARG A 259 -74.27 -49.08 -13.98
C ARG A 259 -74.76 -50.09 -15.03
N ILE A 260 -73.92 -50.43 -16.02
CA ILE A 260 -74.25 -51.44 -17.04
C ILE A 260 -74.46 -52.81 -16.39
N ALA A 261 -73.61 -53.20 -15.44
CA ALA A 261 -73.78 -54.45 -14.70
C ALA A 261 -75.13 -54.49 -13.98
N ARG A 262 -75.52 -53.42 -13.27
CA ARG A 262 -76.84 -53.30 -12.63
C ARG A 262 -78.00 -53.36 -13.62
N GLN A 263 -77.88 -52.71 -14.78
CA GLN A 263 -78.91 -52.75 -15.82
C GLN A 263 -79.06 -54.15 -16.42
N ARG A 264 -77.97 -54.86 -16.68
CA ARG A 264 -78.01 -56.26 -17.15
C ARG A 264 -78.70 -57.15 -16.13
N GLU A 265 -78.37 -56.99 -14.86
CA GLU A 265 -79.02 -57.71 -13.78
C GLU A 265 -80.53 -57.39 -13.71
N ALA A 266 -80.92 -56.12 -13.82
CA ALA A 266 -82.33 -55.74 -13.89
C ALA A 266 -83.06 -56.35 -15.11
N VAL A 267 -82.42 -56.38 -16.29
CA VAL A 267 -82.98 -57.02 -17.50
C VAL A 267 -83.17 -58.51 -17.29
N LEU A 268 -82.21 -59.20 -16.68
CA LEU A 268 -82.34 -60.62 -16.33
C LEU A 268 -83.53 -60.86 -15.39
N HIS A 269 -83.70 -60.02 -14.36
CA HIS A 269 -84.87 -60.11 -13.48
C HIS A 269 -86.19 -59.87 -14.21
N TRP A 270 -86.26 -58.90 -15.13
CA TRP A 270 -87.43 -58.65 -15.97
C TRP A 270 -87.73 -59.82 -16.93
N GLN A 271 -86.71 -60.43 -17.52
CA GLN A 271 -86.85 -61.61 -18.38
C GLN A 271 -87.38 -62.81 -17.59
N LEU A 272 -86.87 -63.04 -16.38
CA LEU A 272 -87.39 -64.07 -15.48
C LEU A 272 -88.86 -63.82 -15.13
N MET A 273 -89.22 -62.59 -14.74
CA MET A 273 -90.62 -62.24 -14.42
C MET A 273 -91.55 -62.43 -15.62
N THR A 274 -91.13 -62.05 -16.83
CA THR A 274 -91.94 -62.25 -18.06
C THR A 274 -92.04 -63.72 -18.46
N CYS A 275 -90.97 -64.52 -18.33
CA CYS A 275 -91.02 -65.97 -18.52
C CYS A 275 -91.96 -66.65 -17.52
N PHE A 276 -91.89 -66.30 -16.23
CA PHE A 276 -92.83 -66.79 -15.22
C PHE A 276 -94.27 -66.41 -15.55
N ALA A 277 -94.53 -65.16 -15.92
CA ALA A 277 -95.86 -64.71 -16.33
C ALA A 277 -96.38 -65.47 -17.55
N MET A 278 -95.54 -65.68 -18.58
CA MET A 278 -95.88 -66.48 -19.76
C MET A 278 -96.18 -67.93 -19.40
N LEU A 279 -95.38 -68.57 -18.53
CA LEU A 279 -95.65 -69.93 -18.05
C LEU A 279 -96.99 -70.01 -17.31
N VAL A 280 -97.30 -69.04 -16.45
CA VAL A 280 -98.60 -68.96 -15.76
C VAL A 280 -99.75 -68.84 -16.77
N ILE A 281 -99.64 -67.96 -17.77
CA ILE A 281 -100.64 -67.81 -18.84
C ILE A 281 -100.83 -69.13 -19.60
N VAL A 282 -99.73 -69.78 -20.01
CA VAL A 282 -99.78 -71.06 -20.72
C VAL A 282 -100.42 -72.15 -19.86
N THR A 283 -100.10 -72.23 -18.57
CA THR A 283 -100.75 -73.19 -17.67
C THR A 283 -102.25 -72.92 -17.52
N PHE A 284 -102.69 -71.66 -17.48
CA PHE A 284 -104.11 -71.30 -17.47
C PHE A 284 -104.81 -71.69 -18.78
N ILE A 285 -104.16 -71.51 -19.94
CA ILE A 285 -104.69 -71.93 -21.25
C ILE A 285 -104.82 -73.45 -21.32
N VAL A 286 -103.79 -74.20 -20.91
CA VAL A 286 -103.80 -75.67 -20.91
C VAL A 286 -104.85 -76.22 -19.95
N ALA A 287 -104.98 -75.65 -18.75
CA ALA A 287 -106.03 -76.01 -17.80
C ALA A 287 -107.44 -75.72 -18.37
N GLY A 288 -107.61 -74.62 -19.10
CA GLY A 288 -108.86 -74.30 -19.80
C GLY A 288 -109.20 -75.29 -20.93
N PHE A 289 -108.20 -75.89 -21.59
CA PHE A 289 -108.39 -76.92 -22.60
C PHE A 289 -108.70 -78.31 -22.02
N MET A 290 -108.23 -78.61 -20.80
CA MET A 290 -108.48 -79.88 -20.09
C MET A 290 -109.85 -79.96 -19.39
N LEU A 291 -110.58 -78.84 -19.32
CA LEU A 291 -111.94 -78.75 -18.74
C LEU A 291 -113.06 -78.90 -19.79
N LYS A 292 -112.77 -79.49 -20.96
CA LYS A 292 -113.75 -79.86 -21.99
C LYS A 292 -114.04 -81.36 -21.99
#